data_AF-A0A251XHN9-F1
#
_entry.id   AF-A0A251XHN9-F1
#
_cell.length_a   1.000
_cell.length_b   1.000
_cell.length_c   1.000
_cell.angle_alpha   90.00
_cell.angle_beta   90.00
_cell.angle_gamma   90.00
#
_symmetry.space_group_name_H-M   'P 1'
#
loop_
_entity.id
_entity.type
_entity.pdbx_description
1 polymer ?
#
loop_
_entity_poly.entity_id
_entity_poly.type
_entity_poly.pdbx_seq_one_letter_code
_entity_poly.pdbx_strand_id
1 'polypeptide(L)'
;MLTDPDGLADAQGSGLPVILTPDPRAALGDIAAWVHRSAENPATLYGVTGTNGKTSVVYLLDGLLRQLGVVTGLTSTAERRIGEESITSRLTTPEASELHALLARMREAEVRAVTIEVSAQALTRHRVDGLVFDIAAFINLSHDHLDDYADFEEYFDAKAAFFDPDRARRGVVSLDTSGASASSTVRASR
;
A
#
# COMPACT_ATOMS: atom_id res chain seq x y z
N MET A 1 -12.08 16.84 -13.61
CA MET A 1 -10.63 16.57 -13.66
C MET A 1 -9.99 17.06 -12.37
N LEU A 2 -9.10 16.28 -11.77
CA LEU A 2 -8.26 16.71 -10.64
C LEU A 2 -6.91 17.17 -11.21
N THR A 3 -6.43 18.35 -10.81
CA THR A 3 -5.19 18.91 -11.33
C THR A 3 -4.55 19.90 -10.35
N ASP A 4 -3.31 20.29 -10.63
CA ASP A 4 -2.54 21.32 -9.95
C ASP A 4 -2.51 22.62 -10.78
N PRO A 5 -1.88 23.70 -10.28
CA PRO A 5 -1.78 24.94 -11.04
C PRO A 5 -1.10 24.76 -12.41
N ASP A 6 -0.16 23.82 -12.54
CA ASP A 6 0.58 23.57 -13.77
C ASP A 6 -0.30 22.93 -14.85
N GLY A 7 -1.18 22.00 -14.48
CA GLY A 7 -2.13 21.35 -15.39
C GLY A 7 -3.46 22.08 -15.60
N LEU A 8 -3.69 23.23 -14.94
CA LEU A 8 -4.99 23.91 -14.95
C LEU A 8 -5.46 24.31 -16.36
N ALA A 9 -4.56 24.84 -17.19
CA ALA A 9 -4.91 25.30 -18.54
C ALA A 9 -5.42 24.14 -19.41
N ASP A 10 -4.72 23.00 -19.38
CA ASP A 10 -5.12 21.80 -20.10
C ASP A 10 -6.44 21.22 -19.56
N ALA A 11 -6.59 21.19 -18.23
CA ALA A 11 -7.80 20.68 -17.59
C ALA A 11 -9.04 21.53 -17.92
N GLN A 12 -8.91 22.85 -17.99
CA GLN A 12 -10.01 23.75 -18.38
C GLN A 12 -10.44 23.54 -19.84
N GLY A 13 -9.50 23.18 -20.72
CA GLY A 13 -9.78 22.85 -22.12
C GLY A 13 -10.67 21.61 -22.32
N SER A 14 -10.86 20.79 -21.29
CA SER A 14 -11.65 19.55 -21.36
C SER A 14 -13.16 19.74 -21.41
N GLY A 15 -13.68 20.90 -20.99
CA GLY A 15 -15.12 21.14 -20.82
C GLY A 15 -15.78 20.39 -19.65
N LEU A 16 -15.00 19.68 -18.82
CA LEU A 16 -15.47 19.02 -17.60
C LEU A 16 -15.24 19.91 -16.36
N PRO A 17 -15.99 19.70 -15.25
CA PRO A 17 -15.68 20.35 -13.98
C PRO A 17 -14.22 20.06 -13.54
N VAL A 18 -13.50 21.11 -13.13
CA VAL A 18 -12.10 21.03 -12.69
C VAL A 18 -12.01 21.26 -11.19
N ILE A 19 -11.30 20.36 -10.50
CA ILE A 19 -10.93 20.46 -9.09
C ILE A 19 -9.43 20.75 -9.05
N LEU A 20 -9.08 21.91 -8.52
CA LEU A 20 -7.70 22.35 -8.36
C LEU A 20 -7.20 22.03 -6.94
N THR A 21 -6.05 21.40 -6.82
CA THR A 21 -5.38 21.10 -5.54
C THR A 21 -3.87 21.38 -5.67
N PRO A 22 -3.17 21.79 -4.59
CA PRO A 22 -1.73 21.99 -4.64
C PRO A 22 -0.94 20.73 -5.00
N ASP A 23 -1.44 19.56 -4.59
CA ASP A 23 -0.83 18.25 -4.87
C ASP A 23 -1.91 17.21 -5.22
N PRO A 24 -2.14 16.95 -6.52
CA PRO A 24 -3.09 15.95 -6.99
C PRO A 24 -2.70 14.54 -6.59
N ARG A 25 -1.41 14.27 -6.44
CA ARG A 25 -0.89 12.94 -6.14
C ARG A 25 -1.19 12.55 -4.70
N ALA A 26 -0.91 13.46 -3.76
CA ALA A 26 -1.23 13.27 -2.35
C ALA A 26 -2.75 13.21 -2.11
N ALA A 27 -3.54 14.01 -2.83
CA ALA A 27 -5.00 14.02 -2.69
C ALA A 27 -5.71 12.77 -3.26
N LEU A 28 -5.06 12.03 -4.17
CA LEU A 28 -5.71 10.96 -4.93
C LEU A 28 -6.20 9.80 -4.05
N GLY A 29 -5.45 9.45 -3.00
CA GLY A 29 -5.82 8.39 -2.06
C GLY A 29 -7.15 8.65 -1.38
N ASP A 30 -7.30 9.82 -0.75
CA ASP A 30 -8.53 10.21 -0.05
C ASP A 30 -9.72 10.33 -1.00
N ILE A 31 -9.51 10.86 -2.20
CA ILE A 31 -10.57 10.95 -3.23
C ILE A 31 -11.01 9.54 -3.64
N ALA A 32 -10.06 8.63 -3.91
CA ALA A 32 -10.37 7.27 -4.28
C ALA A 32 -11.07 6.51 -3.14
N ALA A 33 -10.63 6.71 -1.90
CA ALA A 33 -11.27 6.16 -0.70
C ALA A 33 -12.73 6.59 -0.59
N TRP A 34 -13.01 7.88 -0.83
CA TRP A 34 -14.36 8.43 -0.84
C TRP A 34 -15.22 7.85 -1.96
N VAL A 35 -14.72 7.82 -3.21
CA VAL A 35 -15.46 7.29 -4.37
C VAL A 35 -15.80 5.80 -4.20
N HIS A 36 -14.83 4.99 -3.77
CA HIS A 36 -14.98 3.54 -3.66
C HIS A 36 -15.50 3.07 -2.29
N ARG A 37 -15.67 4.01 -1.36
CA ARG A 37 -16.10 3.76 0.03
C ARG A 37 -15.25 2.69 0.69
N SER A 38 -13.94 2.73 0.52
CA SER A 38 -13.04 1.63 0.95
C SER A 38 -13.02 1.42 2.46
N ALA A 39 -13.45 2.41 3.24
CA ALA A 39 -13.57 2.32 4.70
C ALA A 39 -14.88 1.64 5.16
N GLU A 40 -15.85 1.38 4.28
CA GLU A 40 -17.11 0.72 4.64
C GLU A 40 -16.93 -0.80 4.66
N ASN A 41 -17.15 -1.42 5.84
CA ASN A 41 -16.97 -2.87 6.09
C ASN A 41 -15.63 -3.40 5.54
N PRO A 42 -14.49 -2.85 6.01
CA PRO A 42 -13.19 -3.20 5.45
C PRO A 42 -12.83 -4.64 5.82
N ALA A 43 -12.18 -5.32 4.87
CA ALA A 43 -11.41 -6.53 5.16
C ALA A 43 -10.21 -6.17 6.05
N THR A 44 -9.70 -7.13 6.82
CA THR A 44 -8.46 -6.94 7.57
C THR A 44 -7.30 -6.74 6.60
N LEU A 45 -6.57 -5.64 6.72
CA LEU A 45 -5.47 -5.30 5.82
C LEU A 45 -4.11 -5.68 6.43
N TYR A 46 -3.37 -6.52 5.72
CA TYR A 46 -2.01 -6.93 6.04
C TYR A 46 -1.05 -6.39 4.99
N GLY A 47 -0.21 -5.42 5.36
CA GLY A 47 0.79 -4.87 4.46
C GLY A 47 2.18 -5.38 4.79
N VAL A 48 2.94 -5.76 3.78
CA VAL A 48 4.30 -6.29 3.92
C VAL A 48 5.26 -5.41 3.13
N THR A 49 6.22 -4.81 3.84
CA THR A 49 7.32 -4.05 3.24
C THR A 49 8.68 -4.64 3.60
N GLY A 50 9.68 -4.25 2.83
CA GLY A 50 11.07 -4.69 2.93
C GLY A 50 11.75 -4.69 1.57
N THR A 51 13.03 -5.06 1.52
CA THR A 51 13.74 -5.22 0.24
C THR A 51 13.36 -6.54 -0.39
N ASN A 52 13.64 -7.66 0.28
CA ASN A 52 13.50 -9.00 -0.28
C ASN A 52 12.44 -9.83 0.44
N GLY A 53 11.72 -10.68 -0.29
CA GLY A 53 10.80 -11.67 0.29
C GLY A 53 9.37 -11.19 0.58
N LYS A 54 9.00 -9.96 0.17
CA LYS A 54 7.64 -9.42 0.31
C LYS A 54 6.60 -10.35 -0.30
N THR A 55 6.81 -10.71 -1.58
CA THR A 55 5.95 -11.67 -2.31
C THR A 55 5.81 -12.98 -1.56
N SER A 56 6.92 -13.60 -1.14
CA SER A 56 6.89 -14.87 -0.42
C SER A 56 6.04 -14.80 0.85
N VAL A 57 6.21 -13.74 1.67
CA VAL A 57 5.45 -13.57 2.91
C VAL A 57 3.97 -13.30 2.63
N VAL A 58 3.65 -12.48 1.62
CA VAL A 58 2.27 -12.20 1.21
C VAL A 58 1.54 -13.48 0.76
N TYR A 59 2.20 -14.34 -0.02
CA TYR A 59 1.64 -15.63 -0.45
C TYR A 59 1.51 -16.64 0.69
N LEU A 60 2.50 -16.72 1.59
CA LEU A 60 2.42 -17.60 2.76
C LEU A 60 1.27 -17.17 3.68
N LEU A 61 1.11 -15.88 3.93
CA LEU A 61 0.03 -15.35 4.75
C LEU A 61 -1.35 -15.59 4.11
N ASP A 62 -1.49 -15.34 2.80
CA ASP A 62 -2.70 -15.65 2.04
C ASP A 62 -3.06 -17.14 2.13
N GLY A 63 -2.09 -18.03 1.88
CA GLY A 63 -2.28 -19.47 1.96
C GLY A 63 -2.71 -19.96 3.33
N LEU A 64 -2.11 -19.42 4.40
CA LEU A 64 -2.50 -19.73 5.79
C LEU A 64 -3.94 -19.29 6.08
N LEU A 65 -4.31 -18.06 5.71
CA LEU A 65 -5.66 -17.54 5.93
C LEU A 65 -6.72 -18.35 5.15
N ARG A 66 -6.41 -18.75 3.92
CA ARG A 66 -7.27 -19.63 3.11
C ARG A 66 -7.46 -21.01 3.75
N GLN A 67 -6.38 -21.61 4.28
CA GLN A 67 -6.47 -22.88 5.01
C GLN A 67 -7.33 -22.77 6.28
N LEU A 68 -7.43 -21.59 6.88
CA LEU A 68 -8.32 -21.30 8.00
C LEU A 68 -9.77 -21.00 7.55
N GLY A 69 -10.10 -21.13 6.26
CA GLY A 69 -11.44 -20.90 5.72
C GLY A 69 -11.79 -19.43 5.49
N VAL A 70 -10.81 -18.53 5.48
CA VAL A 70 -11.04 -17.10 5.21
C VAL A 70 -11.09 -16.88 3.69
N VAL A 71 -12.09 -16.12 3.22
CA VAL A 71 -12.10 -15.60 1.85
C VAL A 71 -11.08 -14.46 1.77
N THR A 72 -10.02 -14.64 1.00
CA THR A 72 -8.89 -13.72 0.96
C THR A 72 -8.79 -12.93 -0.34
N GLY A 73 -8.09 -11.81 -0.26
CA GLY A 73 -7.56 -11.08 -1.40
C GLY A 73 -6.05 -10.94 -1.28
N LEU A 74 -5.38 -10.80 -2.41
CA LEU A 74 -3.92 -10.65 -2.47
C LEU A 74 -3.57 -9.61 -3.54
N THR A 75 -2.61 -8.75 -3.27
CA THR A 75 -1.96 -7.91 -4.29
C THR A 75 -0.46 -8.04 -4.17
N SER A 76 0.15 -8.46 -5.26
CA SER A 76 1.56 -8.78 -5.36
C SER A 76 2.15 -8.28 -6.67
N THR A 77 3.47 -8.43 -6.81
CA THR A 77 4.16 -8.16 -8.07
C THR A 77 3.68 -9.07 -9.21
N ALA A 78 3.30 -10.32 -8.92
CA ALA A 78 2.91 -11.28 -9.94
C ALA A 78 1.43 -11.15 -10.33
N GLU A 79 0.55 -11.05 -9.34
CA GLU A 79 -0.88 -11.08 -9.55
C GLU A 79 -1.66 -10.31 -8.47
N ARG A 80 -2.92 -10.09 -8.79
CA ARG A 80 -3.95 -9.65 -7.85
C ARG A 80 -5.01 -10.74 -7.80
N ARG A 81 -5.42 -11.11 -6.60
CA ARG A 81 -6.40 -12.17 -6.37
C ARG A 81 -7.59 -11.65 -5.58
N ILE A 82 -8.79 -12.04 -6.01
CA ILE A 82 -10.06 -11.79 -5.32
C ILE A 82 -10.74 -13.15 -5.15
N GLY A 83 -10.63 -13.77 -3.96
CA GLY A 83 -11.08 -15.14 -3.77
C GLY A 83 -10.32 -16.12 -4.68
N GLU A 84 -11.00 -16.69 -5.68
CA GLU A 84 -10.39 -17.60 -6.67
C GLU A 84 -10.03 -16.89 -8.00
N GLU A 85 -10.50 -15.66 -8.21
CA GLU A 85 -10.21 -14.92 -9.44
C GLU A 85 -8.81 -14.31 -9.36
N SER A 86 -8.00 -14.50 -10.41
CA SER A 86 -6.66 -13.93 -10.54
C SER A 86 -6.58 -12.99 -11.74
N ILE A 87 -5.91 -11.86 -11.54
CA ILE A 87 -5.70 -10.79 -12.51
C ILE A 87 -4.19 -10.51 -12.56
N THR A 88 -3.60 -10.46 -13.75
CA THR A 88 -2.17 -10.13 -13.91
C THR A 88 -1.86 -8.74 -13.37
N SER A 89 -0.79 -8.63 -12.58
CA SER A 89 -0.35 -7.36 -12.02
C SER A 89 0.64 -6.64 -12.94
N ARG A 90 0.63 -5.30 -12.93
CA ARG A 90 1.61 -4.45 -13.64
C ARG A 90 2.60 -3.75 -12.71
N LEU A 91 2.26 -3.63 -11.44
CA LEU A 91 3.04 -2.95 -10.41
C LEU A 91 3.04 -3.80 -9.14
N THR A 92 4.14 -3.82 -8.38
CA THR A 92 4.19 -4.45 -7.05
C THR A 92 3.06 -3.97 -6.14
N THR A 93 2.86 -2.65 -6.10
CA THR A 93 1.74 -2.01 -5.40
C THR A 93 0.95 -1.18 -6.41
N PRO A 94 -0.38 -1.39 -6.55
CA PRO A 94 -1.22 -0.64 -7.49
C PRO A 94 -1.20 0.86 -7.22
N GLU A 95 -1.61 1.66 -8.21
CA GLU A 95 -1.92 3.08 -7.99
C GLU A 95 -3.10 3.24 -7.01
N ALA A 96 -3.18 4.35 -6.27
CA ALA A 96 -4.16 4.52 -5.19
C ALA A 96 -5.61 4.30 -5.68
N SER A 97 -5.97 4.89 -6.82
CA SER A 97 -7.29 4.68 -7.43
C SER A 97 -7.58 3.21 -7.75
N GLU A 98 -6.59 2.48 -8.28
CA GLU A 98 -6.70 1.05 -8.58
C GLU A 98 -6.83 0.22 -7.29
N LEU A 99 -6.05 0.54 -6.26
CA LEU A 99 -6.07 -0.18 -4.99
C LEU A 99 -7.42 -0.01 -4.27
N HIS A 100 -7.94 1.21 -4.18
CA HIS A 100 -9.25 1.47 -3.58
C HIS A 100 -10.39 0.81 -4.38
N ALA A 101 -10.32 0.81 -5.72
CA ALA A 101 -11.28 0.11 -6.56
C ALA A 101 -11.22 -1.41 -6.34
N LEU A 102 -10.02 -1.98 -6.22
CA LEU A 102 -9.82 -3.40 -5.94
C LEU A 102 -10.41 -3.78 -4.58
N LEU A 103 -10.20 -2.98 -3.54
CA LEU A 103 -10.78 -3.22 -2.22
C LEU A 103 -12.32 -3.16 -2.24
N ALA A 104 -12.91 -2.26 -3.02
CA ALA A 104 -14.36 -2.24 -3.20
C ALA A 104 -14.89 -3.51 -3.88
N ARG A 105 -14.19 -4.00 -4.91
CA ARG A 105 -14.53 -5.27 -5.58
C ARG A 105 -14.34 -6.48 -4.67
N MET A 106 -13.29 -6.48 -3.85
CA MET A 106 -13.05 -7.50 -2.82
C MET A 106 -14.17 -7.54 -1.78
N ARG A 107 -14.67 -6.38 -1.35
CA ARG A 107 -15.83 -6.29 -0.45
C ARG A 107 -17.08 -6.92 -1.08
N GLU A 108 -17.36 -6.65 -2.36
CA GLU A 108 -18.48 -7.26 -3.10
C GLU A 108 -18.35 -8.79 -3.21
N ALA A 109 -17.12 -9.30 -3.21
CA ALA A 109 -16.79 -10.73 -3.20
C ALA A 109 -16.65 -11.32 -1.79
N GLU A 110 -17.08 -10.58 -0.75
CA GLU A 110 -17.05 -11.00 0.66
C GLU A 110 -15.65 -11.36 1.20
N VAL A 111 -14.59 -10.82 0.59
CA VAL A 111 -13.22 -10.95 1.10
C VAL A 111 -13.14 -10.37 2.51
N ARG A 112 -12.51 -11.11 3.42
CA ARG A 112 -12.37 -10.75 4.85
C ARG A 112 -10.95 -10.42 5.27
N ALA A 113 -9.95 -10.80 4.46
CA ALA A 113 -8.55 -10.45 4.71
C ALA A 113 -7.84 -10.17 3.38
N VAL A 114 -7.03 -9.11 3.33
CA VAL A 114 -6.26 -8.73 2.15
C VAL A 114 -4.78 -8.62 2.49
N THR A 115 -3.94 -9.34 1.76
CA THR A 115 -2.48 -9.27 1.89
C THR A 115 -1.90 -8.42 0.75
N ILE A 116 -1.08 -7.43 1.12
CA ILE A 116 -0.63 -6.37 0.21
C ILE A 116 0.90 -6.30 0.28
N GLU A 117 1.57 -6.46 -0.87
CA GLU A 117 2.96 -6.05 -1.01
C GLU A 117 3.05 -4.51 -1.09
N VAL A 118 3.76 -3.90 -0.14
CA VAL A 118 3.93 -2.45 -0.05
C VAL A 118 5.39 -2.09 -0.33
N SER A 119 5.68 -1.58 -1.53
CA SER A 119 7.03 -1.12 -1.88
C SER A 119 7.33 0.25 -1.25
N ALA A 120 8.61 0.62 -1.13
CA ALA A 120 8.98 1.97 -0.67
C ALA A 120 8.43 3.05 -1.61
N GLN A 121 8.48 2.80 -2.93
CA GLN A 121 7.88 3.68 -3.93
C GLN A 121 6.37 3.85 -3.75
N ALA A 122 5.66 2.84 -3.23
CA ALA A 122 4.24 2.97 -2.98
C ALA A 122 3.95 3.95 -1.84
N LEU A 123 4.80 3.98 -0.83
CA LEU A 123 4.71 4.89 0.30
C LEU A 123 5.07 6.32 -0.16
N THR A 124 6.21 6.50 -0.82
CA THR A 124 6.65 7.84 -1.27
C THR A 124 5.81 8.41 -2.40
N ARG A 125 5.17 7.58 -3.21
CA ARG A 125 4.24 8.02 -4.27
C ARG A 125 2.78 7.97 -3.85
N HIS A 126 2.45 7.95 -2.56
CA HIS A 126 1.07 8.08 -2.08
C HIS A 126 0.09 7.02 -2.63
N ARG A 127 0.59 5.82 -2.98
CA ARG A 127 -0.22 4.75 -3.61
C ARG A 127 -1.13 4.01 -2.62
N VAL A 128 -0.82 4.10 -1.33
CA VAL A 128 -1.58 3.44 -0.26
C VAL A 128 -2.25 4.45 0.67
N ASP A 129 -2.24 5.74 0.31
CA ASP A 129 -2.89 6.79 1.07
C ASP A 129 -4.41 6.60 1.07
N GLY A 130 -5.09 7.03 2.14
CA GLY A 130 -6.51 6.75 2.37
C GLY A 130 -6.78 5.35 2.98
N LEU A 131 -5.74 4.56 3.26
CA LEU A 131 -5.82 3.27 3.95
C LEU A 131 -5.10 3.29 5.29
N VAL A 132 -5.72 2.65 6.28
CA VAL A 132 -5.08 2.31 7.56
C VAL A 132 -4.98 0.81 7.66
N PHE A 133 -3.77 0.28 7.68
CA PHE A 133 -3.50 -1.15 7.77
C PHE A 133 -3.72 -1.66 9.19
N ASP A 134 -4.31 -2.85 9.32
CA ASP A 134 -4.43 -3.49 10.63
C ASP A 134 -3.08 -4.01 11.11
N ILE A 135 -2.27 -4.52 10.17
CA ILE A 135 -0.91 -4.98 10.41
C ILE A 135 0.01 -4.49 9.29
N ALA A 136 1.07 -3.77 9.67
CA ALA A 136 2.24 -3.52 8.84
C ALA A 136 3.38 -4.46 9.26
N ALA A 137 4.03 -5.12 8.30
CA ALA A 137 5.14 -6.02 8.53
C ALA A 137 6.40 -5.55 7.80
N PHE A 138 7.54 -5.52 8.49
CA PHE A 138 8.86 -5.25 7.93
C PHE A 138 9.73 -6.50 8.04
N ILE A 139 10.27 -6.96 6.91
CA ILE A 139 10.99 -8.24 6.82
C ILE A 139 12.51 -8.08 6.79
N ASN A 140 13.05 -7.13 6.01
CA ASN A 140 14.47 -6.82 5.93
C ASN A 140 14.69 -5.53 5.13
N LEU A 141 15.89 -4.97 5.28
CA LEU A 141 16.43 -3.93 4.43
C LEU A 141 17.84 -4.31 3.98
N SER A 142 18.10 -4.19 2.69
CA SER A 142 19.43 -4.33 2.08
C SER A 142 19.62 -3.24 1.03
N HIS A 143 20.87 -2.99 0.63
CA HIS A 143 21.21 -2.04 -0.44
C HIS A 143 20.65 -2.55 -1.77
N ASP A 144 19.47 -2.06 -2.14
CA ASP A 144 18.75 -2.33 -3.37
C ASP A 144 17.85 -1.12 -3.64
N HIS A 145 17.59 -0.78 -4.91
CA HIS A 145 16.79 0.37 -5.32
C HIS A 145 17.32 1.76 -4.92
N LEU A 146 18.63 1.94 -4.72
CA LEU A 146 19.22 3.28 -4.45
C LEU A 146 19.12 4.25 -5.65
N ASP A 147 18.71 3.80 -6.84
CA ASP A 147 18.53 4.72 -7.97
C ASP A 147 17.33 5.68 -7.78
N ASP A 148 16.39 5.33 -6.89
CA ASP A 148 15.18 6.12 -6.59
C ASP A 148 15.32 6.98 -5.32
N TYR A 149 16.41 6.83 -4.55
CA TYR A 149 16.61 7.47 -3.24
C TYR A 149 18.02 8.03 -3.14
N ALA A 150 18.20 9.19 -2.52
CA ALA A 150 19.51 9.83 -2.42
C ALA A 150 20.52 8.97 -1.65
N ASP A 151 20.04 8.28 -0.61
CA ASP A 151 20.85 7.40 0.23
C ASP A 151 20.00 6.32 0.94
N PHE A 152 20.69 5.51 1.75
CA PHE A 152 20.09 4.43 2.51
C PHE A 152 19.18 4.93 3.65
N GLU A 153 19.44 6.12 4.19
CA GLU A 153 18.65 6.72 5.27
C GLU A 153 17.28 7.14 4.72
N GLU A 154 17.24 7.82 3.58
CA GLU A 154 15.99 8.16 2.90
C GLU A 154 15.17 6.91 2.52
N TYR A 155 15.85 5.86 2.03
CA TYR A 155 15.18 4.60 1.71
C TYR A 155 14.62 3.88 2.95
N PHE A 156 15.32 3.97 4.08
CA PHE A 156 14.84 3.45 5.36
C PHE A 156 13.63 4.25 5.86
N ASP A 157 13.73 5.57 5.87
CA ASP A 157 12.67 6.48 6.33
C ASP A 157 11.38 6.31 5.52
N ALA A 158 11.51 6.14 4.20
CA ALA A 158 10.40 5.83 3.32
C ALA A 158 9.62 4.58 3.76
N LYS A 159 10.30 3.54 4.25
CA LYS A 159 9.64 2.33 4.78
C LYS A 159 9.19 2.49 6.23
N ALA A 160 9.95 3.23 7.04
CA ALA A 160 9.64 3.46 8.44
C ALA A 160 8.31 4.21 8.60
N ALA A 161 8.03 5.16 7.70
CA ALA A 161 6.76 5.87 7.63
C ALA A 161 5.55 4.92 7.55
N PHE A 162 5.69 3.71 7.01
CA PHE A 162 4.60 2.74 6.97
C PHE A 162 4.06 2.32 8.35
N PHE A 163 4.85 2.52 9.40
CA PHE A 163 4.51 2.19 10.77
C PHE A 163 3.94 3.39 11.55
N ASP A 164 3.74 4.53 10.90
CA ASP A 164 3.13 5.69 11.52
C ASP A 164 1.67 5.39 11.96
N PRO A 165 1.19 6.01 13.05
CA PRO A 165 -0.13 5.69 13.62
C PRO A 165 -1.32 5.93 12.68
N ASP A 166 -1.16 6.80 11.68
CA ASP A 166 -2.15 7.09 10.65
C ASP A 166 -2.10 6.10 9.48
N ARG A 167 -1.06 5.24 9.40
CA ARG A 167 -0.90 4.22 8.35
C ARG A 167 -1.09 2.80 8.85
N ALA A 168 -0.74 2.49 10.09
CA ALA A 168 -0.87 1.14 10.63
C ALA A 168 -1.25 1.09 12.11
N ARG A 169 -2.16 0.17 12.46
CA ARG A 169 -2.59 -0.06 13.85
C ARG A 169 -1.57 -0.87 14.66
N ARG A 170 -0.85 -1.78 14.00
CA ARG A 170 0.13 -2.69 14.61
C ARG A 170 1.31 -2.91 13.68
N GLY A 171 2.51 -2.97 14.25
CA GLY A 171 3.75 -3.31 13.55
C GLY A 171 4.29 -4.69 13.91
N VAL A 172 4.77 -5.43 12.91
CA VAL A 172 5.58 -6.64 13.07
C VAL A 172 6.92 -6.42 12.38
N VAL A 173 8.02 -6.53 13.12
CA VAL A 173 9.36 -6.23 12.59
C VAL A 173 10.26 -7.44 12.81
N SER A 174 10.84 -7.95 11.73
CA SER A 174 11.91 -8.94 11.80
C SER A 174 13.18 -8.29 12.34
N LEU A 175 13.81 -8.93 13.32
CA LEU A 175 15.06 -8.46 13.95
C LEU A 175 16.30 -9.13 13.33
N ASP A 176 16.12 -10.04 12.37
CA ASP A 176 17.21 -10.81 11.75
C ASP A 176 17.98 -10.01 10.69
N THR A 177 17.61 -8.75 10.45
CA THR A 177 18.34 -7.83 9.59
C THR A 177 19.58 -7.30 10.31
N SER A 178 20.76 -7.49 9.70
CA SER A 178 22.00 -6.87 10.13
C SER A 178 21.97 -5.37 9.78
N GLY A 179 21.35 -4.58 10.65
CA GLY A 179 21.28 -3.13 10.60
C GLY A 179 20.73 -2.64 11.93
N ALA A 180 21.50 -1.81 12.63
CA ALA A 180 21.19 -1.32 13.98
C ALA A 180 19.90 -0.47 14.09
N SER A 181 19.11 -0.31 13.00
CA SER A 181 17.95 0.58 12.91
C SER A 181 16.58 -0.11 13.00
N ALA A 182 16.46 -1.44 12.84
CA ALA A 182 15.15 -2.09 12.93
C ALA A 182 14.54 -2.02 14.36
N SER A 183 15.39 -1.94 15.38
CA SER A 183 14.99 -1.86 16.78
C SER A 183 14.59 -0.44 17.24
N SER A 184 14.98 0.63 16.52
CA SER A 184 14.56 1.99 16.84
C SER A 184 13.16 2.32 16.31
N THR A 185 12.75 1.76 15.16
CA THR A 185 11.41 1.98 14.56
C THR A 185 10.25 1.51 15.44
N VAL A 186 10.42 0.42 16.20
CA VAL A 186 9.35 -0.12 17.07
C VAL A 186 9.20 0.65 18.39
N ARG A 187 10.22 1.43 18.80
CA ARG A 187 10.20 2.20 20.05
C ARG A 187 9.60 3.59 19.91
N ALA A 188 9.61 4.18 18.71
CA ALA A 188 9.13 5.54 18.48
C ALA A 188 7.61 5.65 18.30
N SER A 189 6.92 4.54 18.00
CA SER A 189 5.48 4.49 17.70
C SER A 189 4.60 3.97 18.86
N ARG A 190 5.13 3.91 20.08
CA ARG A 190 4.39 3.57 21.31
C ARG A 190 4.07 4.79 22.17
#